data_AF-A0A7J6YHH0-F1
#
_entry.id   AF-A0A7J6YHH0-F1
#
_cell.length_a   1.000
_cell.length_b   1.000
_cell.length_c   1.000
_cell.angle_alpha   90.00
_cell.angle_beta   90.00
_cell.angle_gamma   90.00
#
_symmetry.space_group_name_H-M   'P 1'
#
loop_
_entity.id
_entity.type
_entity.pdbx_description
1 polymer ?
#
loop_
_entity_poly.entity_id
_entity_poly.type
_entity_poly.pdbx_seq_one_letter_code
_entity_poly.pdbx_strand_id
1 'polypeptide(L)'
;MEEEGMKRVNAIESNREEARKWQLSVFCERARHEAEMTKKLEQRGGATLDELQKTLEAKKRESSALQADRENRIREYEQTLGKIRTRKQDEESASERLRQAMQQPKQGLSLRQSAIETREQQFEMVQLDGARGREAIMRERHSIEAVRRTVREERRRQRRLWIHQIKEMSEKVLEPVRLLAEERKKKCEQATAKEDVAERALAADIKMIEDYLPKLISLEDIPVNPEETDIIRRQFDEVFTQGEQTYLAGAEEEQARNEKLGRGLEVYRQRMLDDYVGKENGKLHDAETTERHLSSVVDQALN
;
A
#
# COMPACT_ATOMS: atom_id res chain seq x y z
N MET A 1 38.13 -33.48 133.85
CA MET A 1 36.97 -33.78 132.99
C MET A 1 37.13 -33.29 131.54
N GLU A 2 38.14 -32.47 131.21
CA GLU A 2 38.30 -31.93 129.83
C GLU A 2 39.08 -32.86 128.86
N GLU A 3 40.00 -33.72 129.35
CA GLU A 3 40.82 -34.59 128.47
C GLU A 3 40.05 -35.76 127.82
N GLU A 4 39.07 -36.36 128.49
CA GLU A 4 38.29 -37.47 127.92
C GLU A 4 37.29 -37.01 126.84
N GLY A 5 36.81 -35.77 126.93
CA GLY A 5 35.97 -35.15 125.91
C GLY A 5 36.74 -34.90 124.61
N MET A 6 37.99 -34.42 124.71
CA MET A 6 38.83 -34.11 123.56
C MET A 6 39.23 -35.35 122.76
N LYS A 7 39.48 -36.49 123.44
CA LYS A 7 39.76 -37.78 122.76
C LYS A 7 38.56 -38.32 121.97
N ARG A 8 37.33 -38.13 122.48
CA ARG A 8 36.11 -38.55 121.77
C ARG A 8 35.79 -37.66 120.57
N VAL A 9 36.00 -36.35 120.69
CA VAL A 9 35.85 -35.41 119.58
C VAL A 9 36.86 -35.73 118.47
N ASN A 10 38.15 -35.93 118.80
CA ASN A 10 39.18 -36.29 117.83
C ASN A 10 38.88 -37.64 117.13
N ALA A 11 38.33 -38.64 117.83
CA ALA A 11 37.96 -39.91 117.23
C ALA A 11 36.75 -39.79 116.28
N ILE A 12 35.77 -38.93 116.61
CA ILE A 12 34.63 -38.63 115.73
C ILE A 12 35.09 -37.86 114.50
N GLU A 13 35.97 -36.87 114.66
CA GLU A 13 36.56 -36.11 113.55
C GLU A 13 37.40 -37.01 112.65
N SER A 14 38.26 -37.87 113.21
CA SER A 14 39.06 -38.85 112.46
C SER A 14 38.18 -39.83 111.68
N ASN A 15 37.15 -40.42 112.30
CA ASN A 15 36.22 -41.32 111.60
C ASN A 15 35.43 -40.59 110.50
N ARG A 16 35.07 -39.32 110.72
CA ARG A 16 34.36 -38.51 109.71
C ARG A 16 35.28 -38.13 108.55
N GLU A 17 36.57 -37.88 108.82
CA GLU A 17 37.58 -37.69 107.79
C GLU A 17 37.87 -38.98 107.02
N GLU A 18 37.97 -40.12 107.69
CA GLU A 18 38.16 -41.42 107.05
C GLU A 18 36.96 -41.81 106.19
N ALA A 19 35.73 -41.59 106.66
CA ALA A 19 34.53 -41.79 105.86
C ALA A 19 34.50 -40.88 104.62
N ARG A 20 34.90 -39.60 104.75
CA ARG A 20 35.04 -38.68 103.62
C ARG A 20 36.12 -39.13 102.64
N LYS A 21 37.28 -39.56 103.13
CA LYS A 21 38.38 -40.09 102.30
C LYS A 21 37.95 -41.35 101.56
N TRP A 22 37.23 -42.25 102.21
CA TRP A 22 36.71 -43.47 101.58
C TRP A 22 35.66 -43.15 100.51
N GLN A 23 34.70 -42.28 100.80
CA GLN A 23 33.69 -41.83 99.82
C GLN A 23 34.35 -41.15 98.61
N LEU A 24 35.35 -40.29 98.85
CA LEU A 24 36.10 -39.63 97.79
C LEU A 24 36.88 -40.65 96.94
N SER A 25 37.50 -41.64 97.58
CA SER A 25 38.21 -42.72 96.88
C SER A 25 37.28 -43.52 95.96
N VAL A 26 36.10 -43.92 96.46
CA VAL A 26 35.09 -44.64 95.67
C VAL A 26 34.59 -43.79 94.49
N PHE A 27 34.37 -42.50 94.71
CA PHE A 27 33.99 -41.57 93.63
C PHE A 27 35.09 -41.44 92.58
N CYS A 28 36.35 -41.27 93.01
CA CYS A 28 37.50 -41.19 92.13
C CYS A 28 37.70 -42.49 91.33
N GLU A 29 37.49 -43.67 91.94
CA GLU A 29 37.60 -44.96 91.25
C GLU A 29 36.50 -45.14 90.19
N ARG A 30 35.25 -44.75 90.50
CA ARG A 30 34.17 -44.76 89.50
C ARG A 30 34.46 -43.82 88.34
N ALA A 31 34.90 -42.59 88.63
CA ALA A 31 35.27 -41.62 87.61
C ALA A 31 36.44 -42.12 86.73
N ARG A 32 37.43 -42.80 87.31
CA ARG A 32 38.54 -43.43 86.55
C ARG A 32 38.02 -44.56 85.65
N HIS A 33 37.17 -45.44 86.16
CA HIS A 33 36.61 -46.53 85.37
C HIS A 33 35.75 -46.00 84.20
N GLU A 34 34.93 -44.98 84.43
CA GLU A 34 34.14 -44.32 83.37
C GLU A 34 35.03 -43.65 82.31
N ALA A 35 36.11 -42.97 82.74
CA ALA A 35 37.09 -42.36 81.84
C ALA A 35 37.88 -43.41 81.02
N GLU A 36 38.18 -44.56 81.60
CA GLU A 36 38.83 -45.68 80.88
C GLU A 36 37.87 -46.33 79.88
N MET A 37 36.59 -46.48 80.23
CA MET A 37 35.58 -47.02 79.34
C MET A 37 35.35 -46.11 78.13
N THR A 38 35.33 -44.79 78.32
CA THR A 38 35.27 -43.82 77.21
C THR A 38 36.49 -43.94 76.30
N LYS A 39 37.71 -43.98 76.86
CA LYS A 39 38.94 -44.16 76.06
C LYS A 39 38.94 -45.48 75.26
N LYS A 40 38.48 -46.59 75.85
CA LYS A 40 38.37 -47.88 75.14
C LYS A 40 37.34 -47.83 74.00
N LEU A 41 36.23 -47.12 74.18
CA LEU A 41 35.22 -46.92 73.15
C LEU A 41 35.76 -46.05 72.00
N GLU A 42 36.49 -44.98 72.31
CA GLU A 42 37.14 -44.13 71.30
C GLU A 42 38.20 -44.90 70.50
N GLN A 43 39.02 -45.73 71.17
CA GLN A 43 40.00 -46.59 70.51
C GLN A 43 39.37 -47.64 69.60
N ARG A 44 38.25 -48.25 70.01
CA ARG A 44 37.51 -49.22 69.17
C ARG A 44 36.78 -48.54 68.02
N GLY A 45 36.26 -47.33 68.22
CA GLY A 45 35.52 -46.55 67.23
C GLY A 45 36.39 -45.80 66.24
N GLY A 46 37.68 -45.60 66.54
CA GLY A 46 38.64 -44.93 65.66
C GLY A 46 38.46 -43.41 65.56
N ALA A 47 37.59 -42.81 66.37
CA ALA A 47 37.36 -41.38 66.47
C ALA A 47 37.03 -41.00 67.91
N THR A 48 37.54 -39.86 68.36
CA THR A 48 37.24 -39.30 69.68
C THR A 48 35.86 -38.64 69.71
N LEU A 49 35.24 -38.54 70.88
CA LEU A 49 33.95 -37.87 71.05
C LEU A 49 33.98 -36.43 70.50
N ASP A 50 35.07 -35.72 70.74
CA ASP A 50 35.29 -34.35 70.27
C ASP A 50 35.36 -34.25 68.74
N GLU A 51 35.96 -35.23 68.06
CA GLU A 51 35.99 -35.30 66.59
C GLU A 51 34.59 -35.56 66.01
N LEU A 52 33.81 -36.45 66.64
CA LEU A 52 32.42 -36.70 66.25
C LEU A 52 31.54 -35.45 66.46
N GLN A 53 31.75 -34.72 67.54
CA GLN A 53 31.05 -33.45 67.77
C GLN A 53 31.43 -32.39 66.73
N LYS A 54 32.73 -32.24 66.42
CA LYS A 54 33.20 -31.29 65.38
C LYS A 54 32.65 -31.64 64.00
N THR A 55 32.64 -32.92 63.62
CA THR A 55 32.10 -33.38 62.33
C THR A 55 30.59 -33.21 62.23
N LEU A 56 29.85 -33.50 63.31
CA LEU A 56 28.41 -33.24 63.39
C LEU A 56 28.11 -31.74 63.23
N GLU A 57 28.84 -30.88 63.93
CA GLU A 57 28.69 -29.42 63.82
C GLU A 57 29.08 -28.90 62.42
N ALA A 58 30.08 -29.50 61.77
CA ALA A 58 30.41 -29.18 60.38
C ALA A 58 29.27 -29.58 59.43
N LYS A 59 28.71 -30.79 59.59
CA LYS A 59 27.59 -31.28 58.77
C LYS A 59 26.30 -30.50 58.97
N LYS A 60 26.02 -30.03 60.20
CA LYS A 60 24.91 -29.11 60.45
C LYS A 60 25.07 -27.81 59.68
N ARG A 61 26.25 -27.20 59.71
CA ARG A 61 26.54 -25.97 58.94
C ARG A 61 26.41 -26.19 57.43
N GLU A 62 26.94 -27.30 56.92
CA GLU A 62 26.81 -27.68 55.51
C GLU A 62 25.34 -27.85 55.11
N SER A 63 24.55 -28.56 55.93
CA SER A 63 23.12 -28.75 55.72
C SER A 63 22.36 -27.42 55.72
N SER A 64 22.64 -26.53 56.69
CA SER A 64 22.05 -25.19 56.72
C SER A 64 22.43 -24.34 55.50
N ALA A 65 23.66 -24.43 55.02
CA ALA A 65 24.10 -23.73 53.82
C ALA A 65 23.40 -24.25 52.56
N LEU A 66 23.27 -25.58 52.40
CA LEU A 66 22.54 -26.19 51.30
C LEU A 66 21.04 -25.86 51.33
N GLN A 67 20.45 -25.81 52.52
CA GLN A 67 19.05 -25.42 52.70
C GLN A 67 18.85 -23.95 52.29
N ALA A 68 19.73 -23.05 52.72
CA ALA A 68 19.68 -21.64 52.33
C ALA A 68 19.86 -21.45 50.81
N ASP A 69 20.80 -22.17 50.18
CA ASP A 69 20.98 -22.13 48.72
C ASP A 69 19.73 -22.63 47.97
N ARG A 70 19.12 -23.73 48.44
CA ARG A 70 17.87 -24.25 47.88
C ARG A 70 16.74 -23.24 48.00
N GLU A 71 16.56 -22.62 49.16
CA GLU A 71 15.54 -21.59 49.39
C GLU A 71 15.77 -20.35 48.51
N ASN A 72 17.02 -19.91 48.34
CA ASN A 72 17.36 -18.82 47.43
C ASN A 72 16.99 -19.15 45.99
N ARG A 73 17.35 -20.35 45.49
CA ARG A 73 16.97 -20.78 44.14
C ARG A 73 15.46 -20.86 43.95
N ILE A 74 14.72 -21.35 44.96
CA ILE A 74 13.25 -21.38 44.91
C ILE A 74 12.69 -19.96 44.75
N ARG A 75 13.18 -19.00 45.55
CA ARG A 75 12.75 -17.59 45.45
C ARG A 75 13.07 -16.99 44.08
N GLU A 76 14.24 -17.26 43.52
CA GLU A 76 14.63 -16.79 42.18
C GLU A 76 13.73 -17.37 41.09
N TYR A 77 13.41 -18.68 41.17
CA TYR A 77 12.49 -19.32 40.23
C TYR A 77 11.08 -18.75 40.36
N GLU A 78 10.58 -18.53 41.57
CA GLU A 78 9.27 -17.92 41.81
C GLU A 78 9.21 -16.50 41.25
N GLN A 79 10.26 -15.69 41.44
CA GLN A 79 10.35 -14.35 40.88
C GLN A 79 10.37 -14.38 39.35
N THR A 80 11.12 -15.32 38.76
CA THR A 80 11.22 -15.47 37.30
C THR A 80 9.87 -15.92 36.71
N LEU A 81 9.21 -16.89 37.34
CA LEU A 81 7.86 -17.32 36.96
C LEU A 81 6.85 -16.17 37.08
N GLY A 82 6.96 -15.34 38.11
CA GLY A 82 6.16 -14.13 38.26
C GLY A 82 6.32 -13.19 37.07
N LYS A 83 7.56 -12.87 36.68
CA LYS A 83 7.87 -12.03 35.51
C LYS A 83 7.36 -12.63 34.20
N ILE A 84 7.43 -13.95 34.04
CA ILE A 84 6.93 -14.63 32.84
C ILE A 84 5.39 -14.53 32.78
N ARG A 85 4.70 -14.73 33.90
CA ARG A 85 3.22 -14.64 33.95
C ARG A 85 2.72 -13.25 33.59
N THR A 86 3.35 -12.19 34.13
CA THR A 86 2.96 -10.82 33.80
C THR A 86 3.20 -10.51 32.33
N ARG A 87 4.38 -10.86 31.80
CA ARG A 87 4.70 -10.68 30.37
C ARG A 87 3.69 -11.39 29.47
N LYS A 88 3.37 -12.65 29.79
CA LYS A 88 2.36 -13.42 29.05
C LYS A 88 1.01 -12.70 29.03
N GLN A 89 0.55 -12.19 30.17
CA GLN A 89 -0.72 -11.47 30.26
C GLN A 89 -0.72 -10.17 29.45
N ASP A 90 0.39 -9.43 29.48
CA ASP A 90 0.56 -8.20 28.70
C ASP A 90 0.55 -8.49 27.19
N GLU A 91 1.23 -9.56 26.77
CA GLU A 91 1.27 -10.03 25.37
C GLU A 91 -0.11 -10.50 24.88
N GLU A 92 -0.83 -11.29 25.69
CA GLU A 92 -2.21 -11.72 25.37
C GLU A 92 -3.14 -10.51 25.23
N SER A 93 -3.03 -9.54 26.14
CA SER A 93 -3.81 -8.30 26.11
C SER A 93 -3.45 -7.41 24.91
N ALA A 94 -2.18 -7.37 24.51
CA ALA A 94 -1.73 -6.67 23.31
C ALA A 94 -2.26 -7.36 22.04
N SER A 95 -2.24 -8.69 21.99
CA SER A 95 -2.77 -9.46 20.86
C SER A 95 -4.29 -9.26 20.71
N GLU A 96 -5.04 -9.17 21.81
CA GLU A 96 -6.48 -8.92 21.76
C GLU A 96 -6.78 -7.52 21.20
N ARG A 97 -6.06 -6.50 21.70
CA ARG A 97 -6.18 -5.13 21.19
C ARG A 97 -5.88 -5.06 19.70
N LEU A 98 -4.85 -5.77 19.23
CA LEU A 98 -4.54 -5.84 17.81
C LEU A 98 -5.65 -6.54 17.01
N ARG A 99 -6.22 -7.62 17.54
CA ARG A 99 -7.33 -8.33 16.88
C ARG A 99 -8.56 -7.42 16.72
N GLN A 100 -8.88 -6.64 17.75
CA GLN A 100 -9.95 -5.65 17.71
C GLN A 100 -9.65 -4.52 16.72
N ALA A 101 -8.44 -3.97 16.75
CA ALA A 101 -8.01 -2.94 15.80
C ALA A 101 -8.08 -3.43 14.35
N MET A 102 -7.82 -4.71 14.09
CA MET A 102 -7.92 -5.32 12.77
C MET A 102 -9.35 -5.51 12.26
N GLN A 103 -10.39 -5.39 13.11
CA GLN A 103 -11.78 -5.56 12.66
C GLN A 103 -12.24 -4.40 11.75
N GLN A 104 -11.92 -3.16 12.13
CA GLN A 104 -12.32 -1.97 11.34
C GLN A 104 -11.70 -1.95 9.93
N PRO A 105 -10.38 -2.18 9.74
CA PRO A 105 -9.79 -2.30 8.41
C PRO A 105 -10.38 -3.45 7.61
N LYS A 106 -10.68 -4.61 8.22
CA LYS A 106 -11.31 -5.74 7.52
C LYS A 106 -12.69 -5.38 6.98
N GLN A 107 -13.52 -4.73 7.79
CA GLN A 107 -14.83 -4.24 7.35
C GLN A 107 -14.69 -3.14 6.27
N GLY A 108 -13.73 -2.24 6.43
CA GLY A 108 -13.41 -1.22 5.44
C GLY A 108 -12.97 -1.82 4.10
N LEU A 109 -12.18 -2.90 4.13
CA LEU A 109 -11.77 -3.64 2.94
C LEU A 109 -12.96 -4.30 2.24
N SER A 110 -13.84 -4.99 2.98
CA SER A 110 -15.03 -5.62 2.38
C SER A 110 -15.96 -4.59 1.75
N LEU A 111 -16.15 -3.43 2.39
CA LEU A 111 -16.96 -2.35 1.82
C LEU A 111 -16.33 -1.79 0.54
N ARG A 112 -15.02 -1.54 0.53
CA ARG A 112 -14.31 -1.08 -0.67
C ARG A 112 -14.37 -2.08 -1.80
N GLN A 113 -14.23 -3.38 -1.51
CA GLN A 113 -14.38 -4.44 -2.50
C GLN A 113 -15.77 -4.42 -3.14
N SER A 114 -16.84 -4.40 -2.33
CA SER A 114 -18.22 -4.31 -2.88
C SER A 114 -18.48 -3.04 -3.71
N ALA A 115 -17.86 -1.92 -3.32
CA ALA A 115 -17.99 -0.66 -4.05
C ALA A 115 -17.25 -0.70 -5.40
N ILE A 116 -16.09 -1.38 -5.46
CA ILE A 116 -15.35 -1.60 -6.69
C ILE A 116 -16.15 -2.51 -7.62
N GLU A 117 -16.64 -3.65 -7.15
CA GLU A 117 -17.46 -4.58 -7.94
C GLU A 117 -18.70 -3.89 -8.54
N THR A 118 -19.37 -3.06 -7.74
CA THR A 118 -20.54 -2.30 -8.22
C THR A 118 -20.15 -1.31 -9.32
N ARG A 119 -19.01 -0.62 -9.17
CA ARG A 119 -18.51 0.31 -10.19
C ARG A 119 -18.06 -0.40 -11.46
N GLU A 120 -17.44 -1.56 -11.34
CA GLU A 120 -17.06 -2.39 -12.48
C GLU A 120 -18.29 -2.80 -13.29
N GLN A 121 -19.37 -3.24 -12.63
CA GLN A 121 -20.64 -3.56 -13.30
C GLN A 121 -21.26 -2.33 -14.00
N GLN A 122 -21.24 -1.17 -13.35
CA GLN A 122 -21.73 0.08 -13.97
C GLN A 122 -20.89 0.46 -15.20
N PHE A 123 -19.58 0.30 -15.12
CA PHE A 123 -18.68 0.59 -16.23
C PHE A 123 -18.89 -0.35 -17.42
N GLU A 124 -19.11 -1.64 -17.17
CA GLU A 124 -19.45 -2.61 -18.21
C GLU A 124 -20.76 -2.23 -18.94
N MET A 125 -21.79 -1.83 -18.20
CA MET A 125 -23.05 -1.35 -18.78
C MET A 125 -22.85 -0.13 -19.67
N VAL A 126 -22.07 0.86 -19.24
CA VAL A 126 -21.76 2.06 -20.04
C VAL A 126 -20.99 1.70 -21.30
N GLN A 127 -20.06 0.74 -21.23
CA GLN A 127 -19.33 0.27 -22.43
C GLN A 127 -20.27 -0.40 -23.44
N LEU A 128 -21.20 -1.23 -22.96
CA LEU A 128 -22.18 -1.89 -23.81
C LEU A 128 -23.12 -0.88 -24.48
N ASP A 129 -23.61 0.12 -23.74
CA ASP A 129 -24.44 1.17 -24.30
C ASP A 129 -23.67 2.04 -25.31
N GLY A 130 -22.40 2.35 -25.02
CA GLY A 130 -21.52 3.03 -25.96
C GLY A 130 -21.28 2.23 -27.25
N ALA A 131 -21.10 0.91 -27.15
CA ALA A 131 -20.97 0.02 -28.30
C ALA A 131 -22.26 -0.02 -29.13
N ARG A 132 -23.42 -0.19 -28.48
CA ARG A 132 -24.74 -0.16 -29.13
C ARG A 132 -25.01 1.17 -29.83
N GLY A 133 -24.62 2.28 -29.22
CA GLY A 133 -24.72 3.62 -29.81
C GLY A 133 -23.87 3.74 -31.08
N ARG A 134 -22.61 3.29 -31.04
CA ARG A 134 -21.73 3.29 -32.23
C ARG A 134 -22.32 2.44 -33.36
N GLU A 135 -22.83 1.25 -33.05
CA GLU A 135 -23.47 0.40 -34.06
C GLU A 135 -24.72 1.05 -34.66
N ALA A 136 -25.56 1.68 -33.86
CA ALA A 136 -26.75 2.38 -34.34
C ALA A 136 -26.38 3.49 -35.33
N ILE A 137 -25.38 4.32 -34.99
CA ILE A 137 -24.85 5.37 -35.87
C ILE A 137 -24.32 4.78 -37.18
N MET A 138 -23.55 3.68 -37.11
CA MET A 138 -23.04 3.02 -38.30
C MET A 138 -24.18 2.50 -39.18
N ARG A 139 -25.20 1.86 -38.60
CA ARG A 139 -26.37 1.38 -39.35
C ARG A 139 -27.13 2.51 -40.04
N GLU A 140 -27.35 3.63 -39.35
CA GLU A 140 -28.00 4.81 -39.94
C GLU A 140 -27.17 5.41 -41.07
N ARG A 141 -25.85 5.55 -40.90
CA ARG A 141 -24.95 6.03 -41.97
C ARG A 141 -25.05 5.19 -43.23
N HIS A 142 -25.02 3.86 -43.10
CA HIS A 142 -25.18 2.95 -44.24
C HIS A 142 -26.57 3.10 -44.89
N SER A 143 -27.62 3.25 -44.09
CA SER A 143 -28.98 3.46 -44.59
C SER A 143 -29.09 4.78 -45.38
N ILE A 144 -28.58 5.88 -44.83
CA ILE A 144 -28.55 7.19 -45.50
C ILE A 144 -27.72 7.12 -46.78
N GLU A 145 -26.58 6.44 -46.75
CA GLU A 145 -25.73 6.29 -47.93
C GLU A 145 -26.44 5.49 -49.03
N ALA A 146 -27.14 4.41 -48.67
CA ALA A 146 -27.96 3.64 -49.61
C ALA A 146 -29.04 4.51 -50.27
N VAL A 147 -29.77 5.31 -49.48
CA VAL A 147 -30.76 6.26 -50.02
C VAL A 147 -30.12 7.32 -50.91
N ARG A 148 -28.95 7.84 -50.54
CA ARG A 148 -28.24 8.81 -51.39
C ARG A 148 -27.78 8.18 -52.70
N ARG A 149 -27.38 6.91 -52.71
CA ARG A 149 -27.02 6.18 -53.94
C ARG A 149 -28.23 6.05 -54.87
N THR A 150 -29.38 5.63 -54.35
CA THR A 150 -30.60 5.49 -55.17
C THR A 150 -31.07 6.83 -55.76
N VAL A 151 -31.04 7.91 -54.98
CA VAL A 151 -31.39 9.26 -55.47
C VAL A 151 -30.44 9.73 -56.58
N ARG A 152 -29.13 9.51 -56.41
CA ARG A 152 -28.15 9.86 -57.46
C ARG A 152 -28.37 9.03 -58.74
N GLU A 153 -28.62 7.74 -58.60
CA GLU A 153 -28.92 6.87 -59.74
C GLU A 153 -30.17 7.31 -60.49
N GLU A 154 -31.24 7.69 -59.78
CA GLU A 154 -32.47 8.19 -60.38
C GLU A 154 -32.24 9.51 -61.13
N ARG A 155 -31.51 10.47 -60.53
CA ARG A 155 -31.13 11.71 -61.23
C ARG A 155 -30.29 11.42 -62.48
N ARG A 156 -29.34 10.48 -62.42
CA ARG A 156 -28.58 10.06 -63.60
C ARG A 156 -29.47 9.46 -64.69
N ARG A 157 -30.48 8.65 -64.32
CA ARG A 157 -31.47 8.11 -65.26
C ARG A 157 -32.27 9.22 -65.93
N GLN A 158 -32.78 10.18 -65.16
CA GLN A 158 -33.52 11.33 -65.68
C GLN A 158 -32.67 12.19 -66.62
N ARG A 159 -31.41 12.48 -66.27
CA ARG A 159 -30.49 13.22 -67.15
C ARG A 159 -30.24 12.48 -68.45
N ARG A 160 -30.02 11.15 -68.41
CA ARG A 160 -29.88 10.34 -69.62
C ARG A 160 -31.11 10.44 -70.51
N LEU A 161 -32.30 10.41 -69.91
CA LEU A 161 -33.57 10.56 -70.64
C LEU A 161 -33.66 11.94 -71.30
N TRP A 162 -33.36 13.02 -70.59
CA TRP A 162 -33.35 14.37 -71.14
C TRP A 162 -32.35 14.55 -72.27
N ILE A 163 -31.13 14.02 -72.11
CA ILE A 163 -30.11 14.04 -73.16
C ILE A 163 -30.61 13.31 -74.41
N HIS A 164 -31.24 12.15 -74.23
CA HIS A 164 -31.80 11.40 -75.35
C HIS A 164 -32.92 12.19 -76.06
N GLN A 165 -33.83 12.81 -75.30
CA GLN A 165 -34.88 13.67 -75.85
C GLN A 165 -34.32 14.89 -76.61
N ILE A 166 -33.28 15.54 -76.09
CA ILE A 166 -32.64 16.68 -76.75
C ILE A 166 -31.99 16.24 -78.07
N LYS A 167 -31.33 15.08 -78.10
CA LYS A 167 -30.77 14.52 -79.34
C LYS A 167 -31.86 14.19 -80.35
N GLU A 168 -32.96 13.58 -79.91
CA GLU A 168 -34.10 13.27 -80.77
C GLU A 168 -34.73 14.55 -81.37
N MET A 169 -34.89 15.60 -80.57
CA MET A 169 -35.35 16.91 -81.06
C MET A 169 -34.36 17.54 -82.03
N SER A 170 -33.06 17.46 -81.74
CA SER A 170 -32.00 18.00 -82.60
C SER A 170 -32.01 17.33 -83.97
N GLU A 171 -32.18 16.01 -84.01
CA GLU A 171 -32.31 15.25 -85.27
C GLU A 171 -33.59 15.63 -86.02
N LYS A 172 -34.73 15.78 -85.33
CA LYS A 172 -35.98 16.25 -85.95
C LYS A 172 -35.88 17.67 -86.55
N VAL A 173 -35.00 18.52 -86.01
CA VAL A 173 -34.73 19.85 -86.55
C VAL A 173 -33.77 19.78 -87.75
N LEU A 174 -32.78 18.89 -87.72
CA LEU A 174 -31.82 18.70 -88.81
C LEU A 174 -32.41 17.98 -90.01
N GLU A 175 -33.32 17.03 -89.81
CA GLU A 175 -33.83 16.17 -90.88
C GLU A 175 -34.54 16.95 -92.01
N PRO A 176 -35.43 17.93 -91.74
CA PRO A 176 -36.01 18.76 -92.79
C PRO A 176 -34.95 19.56 -93.56
N VAL A 177 -33.89 20.03 -92.87
CA VAL A 177 -32.81 20.79 -93.49
C VAL A 177 -32.01 19.91 -94.45
N ARG A 178 -31.70 18.66 -94.03
CA ARG A 178 -31.06 17.66 -94.90
C ARG A 178 -31.92 17.31 -96.12
N LEU A 179 -33.23 17.08 -95.92
CA LEU A 179 -34.16 16.79 -97.02
C LEU A 179 -34.26 17.94 -98.02
N LEU A 180 -34.32 19.19 -97.55
CA LEU A 180 -34.30 20.37 -98.43
C LEU A 180 -33.00 20.47 -99.23
N ALA A 181 -31.85 20.19 -98.60
CA ALA A 181 -30.57 20.16 -99.29
C ALA A 181 -30.51 19.05 -100.37
N GLU A 182 -31.10 17.88 -100.11
CA GLU A 182 -31.22 16.79 -101.09
C GLU A 182 -32.17 17.11 -102.24
N GLU A 183 -33.31 17.73 -101.97
CA GLU A 183 -34.24 18.17 -103.01
C GLU A 183 -33.62 19.20 -103.95
N ARG A 184 -32.87 20.16 -103.40
CA ARG A 184 -32.11 21.15 -104.20
C ARG A 184 -31.11 20.48 -105.11
N LYS A 185 -30.36 19.49 -104.61
CA LYS A 185 -29.44 18.67 -105.42
C LYS A 185 -30.17 17.95 -106.55
N LYS A 186 -31.35 17.36 -106.29
CA LYS A 186 -32.16 16.67 -107.31
C LYS A 186 -32.70 17.63 -108.38
N LYS A 187 -33.05 18.86 -108.00
CA LYS A 187 -33.55 19.91 -108.91
C LYS A 187 -32.45 20.72 -109.61
N CYS A 188 -31.16 20.44 -109.33
CA CYS A 188 -30.01 21.22 -109.81
C CYS A 188 -30.04 22.72 -109.41
N GLU A 189 -30.67 23.03 -108.27
CA GLU A 189 -30.73 24.39 -107.72
C GLU A 189 -29.55 24.63 -106.77
N GLN A 190 -28.87 25.78 -106.89
CA GLN A 190 -27.83 26.17 -105.93
C GLN A 190 -28.45 26.84 -104.71
N ALA A 191 -28.02 26.42 -103.51
CA ALA A 191 -28.36 27.13 -102.28
C ALA A 191 -27.83 28.56 -102.34
N THR A 192 -28.61 29.52 -101.85
CA THR A 192 -28.11 30.89 -101.73
C THR A 192 -27.04 30.95 -100.63
N ALA A 193 -26.06 31.85 -100.77
CA ALA A 193 -24.99 32.00 -99.78
C ALA A 193 -25.51 32.21 -98.33
N LYS A 194 -26.70 32.82 -98.17
CA LYS A 194 -27.33 33.03 -96.87
C LYS A 194 -27.88 31.75 -96.27
N GLU A 195 -28.50 30.89 -97.08
CA GLU A 195 -29.04 29.59 -96.64
C GLU A 195 -27.91 28.63 -96.27
N ASP A 196 -26.84 28.62 -97.08
CA ASP A 196 -25.65 27.82 -96.86
C ASP A 196 -24.92 28.18 -95.55
N VAL A 197 -24.89 29.48 -95.21
CA VAL A 197 -24.35 29.96 -93.93
C VAL A 197 -25.27 29.59 -92.77
N ALA A 198 -26.59 29.69 -92.95
CA ALA A 198 -27.56 29.35 -91.91
C ALA A 198 -27.58 27.84 -91.58
N GLU A 199 -27.48 26.97 -92.59
CA GLU A 199 -27.41 25.51 -92.40
C GLU A 199 -26.14 25.12 -91.63
N ARG A 200 -24.97 25.68 -92.00
CA ARG A 200 -23.71 25.43 -91.29
C ARG A 200 -23.74 25.95 -89.85
N ALA A 201 -24.34 27.12 -89.63
CA ALA A 201 -24.51 27.67 -88.29
C ALA A 201 -25.39 26.78 -87.41
N LEU A 202 -26.55 26.34 -87.93
CA LEU A 202 -27.45 25.43 -87.22
C LEU A 202 -26.77 24.10 -86.87
N ALA A 203 -26.05 23.50 -87.82
CA ALA A 203 -25.32 22.25 -87.58
C ALA A 203 -24.19 22.43 -86.54
N ALA A 204 -23.51 23.58 -86.55
CA ALA A 204 -22.47 23.90 -85.57
C ALA A 204 -23.06 24.10 -84.16
N ASP A 205 -24.19 24.80 -84.04
CA ASP A 205 -24.88 25.02 -82.76
C ASP A 205 -25.40 23.72 -82.16
N ILE A 206 -26.01 22.84 -82.97
CA ILE A 206 -26.46 21.52 -82.52
C ILE A 206 -25.28 20.67 -82.06
N LYS A 207 -24.19 20.65 -82.84
CA LYS A 207 -22.97 19.92 -82.47
C LYS A 207 -22.39 20.44 -81.15
N MET A 208 -22.35 21.75 -80.97
CA MET A 208 -21.91 22.36 -79.72
C MET A 208 -22.79 21.91 -78.55
N ILE A 209 -24.12 21.93 -78.70
CA ILE A 209 -25.05 21.45 -77.67
C ILE A 209 -24.76 19.98 -77.34
N GLU A 210 -24.62 19.11 -78.34
CA GLU A 210 -24.32 17.69 -78.16
C GLU A 210 -22.99 17.42 -77.43
N ASP A 211 -21.97 18.23 -77.68
CA ASP A 211 -20.66 18.14 -77.01
C ASP A 211 -20.74 18.53 -75.51
N TYR A 212 -21.71 19.36 -75.12
CA TYR A 212 -21.94 19.74 -73.72
C TYR A 212 -22.87 18.79 -72.96
N LEU A 213 -23.79 18.09 -73.64
CA LEU A 213 -24.77 17.21 -72.99
C LEU A 213 -24.15 16.14 -72.07
N PRO A 214 -23.07 15.41 -72.44
CA PRO A 214 -22.43 14.44 -71.54
C PRO A 214 -21.82 15.09 -70.29
N LYS A 215 -21.33 16.33 -70.40
CA LYS A 215 -20.74 17.06 -69.26
C LYS A 215 -21.79 17.40 -68.21
N LEU A 216 -23.05 17.58 -68.62
CA LEU A 216 -24.18 17.77 -67.71
C LEU A 216 -24.50 16.53 -66.86
N ILE A 217 -24.08 15.33 -67.26
CA ILE A 217 -24.20 14.13 -66.41
C ILE A 217 -23.22 14.23 -65.22
N SER A 218 -22.03 14.79 -65.44
CA SER A 218 -20.94 14.82 -64.45
C SER A 218 -21.05 15.89 -63.35
N LEU A 219 -21.82 16.97 -63.58
CA LEU A 219 -21.84 18.15 -62.69
C LEU A 219 -22.45 17.91 -61.28
N GLU A 220 -23.10 16.78 -61.03
CA GLU A 220 -23.57 16.36 -59.69
C GLU A 220 -22.92 15.06 -59.20
N ASP A 221 -21.95 14.51 -59.93
CA ASP A 221 -21.28 13.25 -59.61
C ASP A 221 -19.98 13.44 -58.81
N ILE A 222 -19.74 14.65 -58.29
CA ILE A 222 -18.71 14.87 -57.27
C ILE A 222 -19.42 14.78 -55.92
N PRO A 223 -19.41 13.62 -55.22
CA PRO A 223 -19.45 13.70 -53.77
C PRO A 223 -18.27 14.62 -53.38
N VAL A 224 -18.47 15.56 -52.46
CA VAL A 224 -17.33 16.10 -51.71
C VAL A 224 -16.52 14.88 -51.33
N ASN A 225 -15.32 14.75 -51.91
CA ASN A 225 -14.64 13.48 -52.02
C ASN A 225 -14.54 12.90 -50.61
N PRO A 226 -15.13 11.72 -50.32
CA PRO A 226 -15.12 11.18 -48.97
C PRO A 226 -13.68 10.99 -48.48
N GLU A 227 -12.72 10.74 -49.38
CA GLU A 227 -11.30 10.66 -49.08
C GLU A 227 -10.72 12.03 -48.73
N GLU A 228 -11.05 13.10 -49.44
CA GLU A 228 -10.66 14.47 -49.04
C GLU A 228 -11.29 14.88 -47.72
N THR A 229 -12.54 14.48 -47.48
CA THR A 229 -13.24 14.73 -46.21
C THR A 229 -12.60 13.95 -45.06
N ASP A 230 -12.18 12.70 -45.30
CA ASP A 230 -11.48 11.88 -44.33
C ASP A 230 -10.02 12.32 -44.15
N ILE A 231 -9.35 12.85 -45.18
CA ILE A 231 -8.04 13.50 -45.07
C ILE A 231 -8.15 14.73 -44.18
N ILE A 232 -9.13 15.60 -44.42
CA ILE A 232 -9.38 16.78 -43.58
C ILE A 232 -9.70 16.35 -42.14
N ARG A 233 -10.54 15.32 -41.93
CA ARG A 233 -10.80 14.78 -40.58
C ARG A 233 -9.53 14.28 -39.90
N ARG A 234 -8.71 13.48 -40.59
CA ARG A 234 -7.44 12.97 -40.04
C ARG A 234 -6.48 14.09 -39.67
N GLN A 235 -6.41 15.15 -40.48
CA GLN A 235 -5.64 16.34 -40.14
C GLN A 235 -6.14 17.02 -38.86
N PHE A 236 -7.46 17.10 -38.67
CA PHE A 236 -8.03 17.60 -37.41
C PHE A 236 -7.72 16.66 -36.24
N ASP A 237 -7.90 15.35 -36.38
CA ASP A 237 -7.62 14.37 -35.33
C ASP A 237 -6.14 14.42 -34.90
N GLU A 238 -5.23 14.63 -35.86
CA GLU A 238 -3.78 14.77 -35.62
C GLU A 238 -3.45 16.08 -34.88
N VAL A 239 -4.10 17.19 -35.23
CA VAL A 239 -3.97 18.46 -34.50
C VAL A 239 -4.53 18.35 -33.07
N PHE A 240 -5.66 17.67 -32.88
CA PHE A 240 -6.25 17.46 -31.55
C PHE A 240 -5.39 16.55 -30.68
N THR A 241 -4.82 15.47 -31.22
CA THR A 241 -3.89 14.60 -30.47
C THR A 241 -2.60 15.31 -30.10
N GLN A 242 -2.04 16.14 -30.99
CA GLN A 242 -0.90 17.00 -30.65
C GLN A 242 -1.26 18.01 -29.55
N GLY A 243 -2.44 18.62 -29.62
CA GLY A 243 -2.94 19.53 -28.59
C GLY A 243 -3.11 18.85 -27.22
N GLU A 244 -3.68 17.64 -27.20
CA GLU A 244 -3.83 16.82 -26.00
C GLU A 244 -2.47 16.46 -25.39
N GLN A 245 -1.51 15.99 -26.20
CA GLN A 245 -0.16 15.69 -25.73
C GLN A 245 0.54 16.93 -25.15
N THR A 246 0.38 18.08 -25.79
CA THR A 246 0.94 19.35 -25.30
C THR A 246 0.32 19.75 -23.96
N TYR A 247 -0.99 19.58 -23.81
CA TYR A 247 -1.70 19.86 -22.57
C TYR A 247 -1.27 18.91 -21.43
N LEU A 248 -1.16 17.61 -21.72
CA LEU A 248 -0.69 16.61 -20.77
C LEU A 248 0.75 16.89 -20.33
N ALA A 249 1.65 17.20 -21.27
CA ALA A 249 3.02 17.58 -20.94
C ALA A 249 3.08 18.82 -20.02
N GLY A 250 2.26 19.84 -20.30
CA GLY A 250 2.14 21.01 -19.42
C GLY A 250 1.59 20.68 -18.04
N ALA A 251 0.63 19.77 -17.95
CA ALA A 251 0.08 19.30 -16.67
C ALA A 251 1.12 18.51 -15.85
N GLU A 252 1.92 17.67 -16.49
CA GLU A 252 3.02 16.94 -15.86
C GLU A 252 4.11 17.90 -15.36
N GLU A 253 4.45 18.93 -16.14
CA GLU A 253 5.43 19.94 -15.71
C GLU A 253 4.93 20.74 -14.49
N GLU A 254 3.66 21.15 -14.49
CA GLU A 254 3.06 21.87 -13.36
C GLU A 254 2.93 20.95 -12.12
N GLN A 255 2.63 19.66 -12.31
CA GLN A 255 2.67 18.68 -11.23
C GLN A 255 4.08 18.56 -10.64
N ALA A 256 5.12 18.42 -11.49
CA ALA A 256 6.51 18.35 -11.04
C ALA A 256 6.95 19.62 -10.28
N ARG A 257 6.49 20.79 -10.73
CA ARG A 257 6.71 22.07 -10.05
C ARG A 257 6.03 22.09 -8.68
N ASN A 258 4.78 21.66 -8.59
CA ASN A 258 4.04 21.58 -7.32
C ASN A 258 4.68 20.60 -6.35
N GLU A 259 5.15 19.44 -6.81
CA GLU A 259 5.88 18.51 -5.97
C GLU A 259 7.20 19.09 -5.46
N LYS A 260 7.94 19.82 -6.30
CA LYS A 260 9.18 20.49 -5.88
C LYS A 260 8.91 21.57 -4.83
N LEU A 261 7.85 22.36 -5.01
CA LEU A 261 7.39 23.34 -4.03
C LEU A 261 6.95 22.66 -2.73
N GLY A 262 6.18 21.58 -2.81
CA GLY A 262 5.76 20.79 -1.66
C GLY A 262 6.95 20.26 -0.85
N ARG A 263 7.95 19.66 -1.52
CA ARG A 263 9.20 19.23 -0.88
C ARG A 263 9.94 20.40 -0.23
N GLY A 264 9.99 21.55 -0.88
CA GLY A 264 10.61 22.76 -0.32
C GLY A 264 9.90 23.26 0.95
N LEU A 265 8.57 23.24 0.96
CA LEU A 265 7.75 23.61 2.11
C LEU A 265 7.90 22.62 3.26
N GLU A 266 7.99 21.32 2.98
CA GLU A 266 8.24 20.28 3.98
C GLU A 266 9.58 20.52 4.69
N VAL A 267 10.65 20.80 3.94
CA VAL A 267 11.97 21.12 4.49
C VAL A 267 11.93 22.39 5.34
N TYR A 268 11.22 23.42 4.88
CA TYR A 268 11.04 24.65 5.66
C TYR A 268 10.30 24.38 6.97
N ARG A 269 9.22 23.59 6.93
CA ARG A 269 8.46 23.19 8.12
C ARG A 269 9.32 22.41 9.10
N GLN A 270 10.14 21.48 8.62
CA GLN A 270 11.05 20.70 9.45
C GLN A 270 12.08 21.60 10.14
N ARG A 271 12.72 22.52 9.40
CA ARG A 271 13.63 23.51 10.01
C ARG A 271 12.98 24.32 11.12
N MET A 272 11.76 24.81 10.89
CA MET A 272 11.03 25.58 11.89
C MET A 272 10.73 24.76 13.16
N LEU A 273 10.41 23.48 13.01
CA LEU A 273 10.21 22.55 14.12
C LEU A 273 11.52 22.28 14.88
N ASP A 274 12.62 22.04 14.15
CA ASP A 274 13.94 21.80 14.72
C ASP A 274 14.44 23.03 15.49
N ASP A 275 14.24 24.24 14.96
CA ASP A 275 14.56 25.51 15.64
C ASP A 275 13.73 25.69 16.93
N TYR A 276 12.46 25.30 16.90
CA TYR A 276 11.58 25.37 18.08
C TYR A 276 12.02 24.37 19.16
N VAL A 277 12.31 23.12 18.78
CA VAL A 277 12.80 22.08 19.69
C VAL A 277 14.18 22.46 20.25
N GLY A 278 15.07 23.01 19.42
CA GLY A 278 16.37 23.52 19.84
C GLY A 278 16.25 24.62 20.91
N LYS A 279 15.31 25.56 20.74
CA LYS A 279 15.05 26.60 21.74
C LYS A 279 14.50 26.04 23.05
N GLU A 280 13.58 25.08 23.00
CA GLU A 280 13.05 24.44 24.21
C GLU A 280 14.12 23.61 24.94
N ASN A 281 14.94 22.86 24.21
CA ASN A 281 16.06 22.11 24.80
C ASN A 281 17.13 23.04 25.39
N GLY A 282 17.41 24.19 24.77
CA GLY A 282 18.31 25.20 25.32
C GLY A 282 17.81 25.76 26.65
N LYS A 283 16.52 26.13 26.74
CA LYS A 283 15.91 26.58 27.99
C LYS A 283 15.94 25.50 29.08
N LEU A 284 15.68 24.25 28.73
CA LEU A 284 15.79 23.11 29.65
C LEU A 284 17.22 22.96 30.17
N HIS A 285 18.21 23.04 29.29
CA HIS A 285 19.61 22.93 29.68
C HIS A 285 20.04 24.07 30.60
N ASP A 286 19.66 25.30 30.27
CA ASP A 286 19.92 26.48 31.11
C ASP A 286 19.29 26.31 32.51
N ALA A 287 18.03 25.85 32.57
CA ALA A 287 17.33 25.55 33.81
C ALA A 287 18.06 24.47 34.63
N GLU A 288 18.48 23.37 34.02
CA GLU A 288 19.27 22.33 34.71
C GLU A 288 20.62 22.87 35.22
N THR A 289 21.32 23.71 34.47
CA THR A 289 22.56 24.34 34.96
C THR A 289 22.31 25.26 36.14
N THR A 290 21.21 26.03 36.13
CA THR A 290 20.83 26.85 37.29
C THR A 290 20.47 25.99 38.50
N GLU A 291 19.76 24.88 38.30
CA GLU A 291 19.41 23.94 39.38
C GLU A 291 20.66 23.29 39.99
N ARG A 292 21.61 22.83 39.16
CA ARG A 292 22.89 22.27 39.62
C ARG A 292 23.71 23.32 40.37
N HIS A 293 23.73 24.57 39.90
CA HIS A 293 24.42 25.66 40.58
C HIS A 293 23.77 25.97 41.95
N LEU A 294 22.45 26.07 42.00
CA LEU A 294 21.72 26.29 43.25
C LEU A 294 21.90 25.13 44.23
N SER A 295 21.84 23.88 43.75
CA SER A 295 22.14 22.70 44.56
C SER A 295 23.56 22.75 45.13
N SER A 296 24.56 23.13 44.31
CA SER A 296 25.94 23.32 44.78
C SER A 296 26.09 24.43 45.83
N VAL A 297 25.33 25.52 45.72
CA VAL A 297 25.32 26.62 46.70
C VAL A 297 24.66 26.16 48.01
N VAL A 298 23.58 25.39 47.91
CA VAL A 298 22.92 24.78 49.07
C VAL A 298 23.85 23.80 49.79
N ASP A 299 24.56 22.95 49.05
CA ASP A 299 25.55 22.02 49.62
C ASP A 299 26.74 22.74 50.27
N GLN A 300 27.11 23.94 49.80
CA GLN A 300 28.11 24.79 50.44
C GLN A 300 27.59 25.52 51.68
N ALA A 301 26.28 25.76 51.79
CA ALA A 301 25.68 26.42 52.95
C ALA A 301 25.32 25.45 54.09
N LEU A 302 25.22 24.15 53.79
CA LEU A 302 24.88 23.08 54.74
C LEU A 302 26.11 22.34 55.30
N ASN A 303 27.31 22.60 54.78
CA ASN A 303 28.60 22.15 55.31
C ASN A 303 29.37 23.30 55.96
#